data_AF-A0A6N7IW18-F1
#
_entry.id   AF-A0A6N7IW18-F1
#
_cell.length_a   1.000
_cell.length_b   1.000
_cell.length_c   1.000
_cell.angle_alpha   90.00
_cell.angle_beta   90.00
_cell.angle_gamma   90.00
#
_symmetry.space_group_name_H-M   'P 1'
#
loop_
_entity.id
_entity.type
_entity.pdbx_description
1 polymer ?
#
loop_
_entity_poly.entity_id
_entity_poly.type
_entity_poly.pdbx_seq_one_letter_code
_entity_poly.pdbx_strand_id
1 'polypeptide(L)'
;MVQLTDYLYSGDTVLKILHLFSADLQKSAKKTGNQVDFAHANFLFQMIDMLEHNDFLTSQSQRIREFYKYMAQQYPYLAFTFHGRIKSLIRAEEKYNGYISSFIYEFYQEHGKFPPLSAIKNQVNRFRDLIAYRIVISMPKCHLKPGDDQDEVELHLLYEIANKLPDFLEELGFTPELSDKELPNQSELMDENVRPYYKDYIANAKDVGYKSLHIALYDNMSRFYTEVQLRTKSMDDFAEIGIANHKAYEAAQEKERARRQAVPEGQCVYFDEAYERVVNLQNLDLSKVDVNMFTAASNFLINDGCGLYRGRQILPYEHLSRFQNDEID
;
A
#
# COMPACT_ATOMS: atom_id res chain seq x y z
N MET A 1 5.42 25.44 7.57
CA MET A 1 5.56 24.11 6.94
C MET A 1 4.61 24.04 5.76
N VAL A 2 5.03 23.46 4.63
CA VAL A 2 4.14 23.17 3.49
C VAL A 2 3.48 21.80 3.71
N GLN A 3 2.19 21.68 3.44
CA GLN A 3 1.41 20.46 3.71
C GLN A 3 0.33 20.22 2.64
N LEU A 4 0.00 18.95 2.41
CA LEU A 4 -0.98 18.54 1.40
C LEU A 4 -2.36 19.18 1.62
N THR A 5 -2.78 19.38 2.88
CA THR A 5 -4.09 19.93 3.22
C THR A 5 -4.33 21.33 2.67
N ASP A 6 -3.27 22.09 2.36
CA ASP A 6 -3.37 23.43 1.78
C ASP A 6 -3.95 23.40 0.35
N TYR A 7 -3.95 22.24 -0.30
CA TYR A 7 -4.33 22.06 -1.71
C TYR A 7 -5.59 21.22 -1.91
N LEU A 8 -6.08 20.51 -0.89
CA LEU A 8 -7.20 19.55 -1.03
C LEU A 8 -8.59 20.22 -1.12
N TYR A 9 -8.66 21.55 -1.09
CA TYR A 9 -9.90 22.33 -1.07
C TYR A 9 -10.07 23.24 -2.29
N SER A 10 -9.24 23.07 -3.33
CA SER A 10 -9.18 24.01 -4.46
C SER A 10 -10.02 23.64 -5.68
N GLY A 11 -10.56 22.42 -5.74
CA GLY A 11 -11.23 21.85 -6.92
C GLY A 11 -10.26 21.39 -8.01
N ASP A 12 -8.95 21.44 -7.75
CA ASP A 12 -7.92 21.05 -8.71
C ASP A 12 -7.87 19.53 -8.95
N THR A 13 -7.22 19.13 -10.04
CA THR A 13 -6.90 17.72 -10.29
C THR A 13 -5.77 17.25 -9.38
N VAL A 14 -5.73 15.95 -9.06
CA VAL A 14 -4.65 15.32 -8.28
C VAL A 14 -3.26 15.65 -8.85
N LEU A 15 -3.12 15.60 -10.18
CA LEU A 15 -1.85 15.90 -10.85
C LEU A 15 -1.45 17.37 -10.66
N LYS A 16 -2.41 18.31 -10.75
CA LYS A 16 -2.15 19.72 -10.51
C LYS A 16 -1.75 19.99 -9.06
N ILE A 17 -2.44 19.35 -8.11
CA ILE A 17 -2.11 19.42 -6.67
C ILE A 17 -0.69 18.91 -6.43
N LEU A 18 -0.32 17.77 -7.00
CA LEU A 18 1.02 17.21 -6.89
C LEU A 18 2.10 18.19 -7.38
N HIS A 19 1.91 18.80 -8.56
CA HIS A 19 2.84 19.81 -9.10
C HIS A 19 2.98 21.01 -8.18
N LEU A 20 1.87 21.58 -7.70
CA LEU A 20 1.87 22.73 -6.80
C LEU A 20 2.55 22.40 -5.46
N PHE A 21 2.14 21.29 -4.84
CA PHE A 21 2.67 20.86 -3.55
C PHE A 21 4.16 20.54 -3.63
N SER A 22 4.61 19.80 -4.65
CA SER A 22 6.03 19.50 -4.84
C SER A 22 6.87 20.76 -5.07
N ALA A 23 6.38 21.71 -5.88
CA ALA A 23 7.08 22.96 -6.15
C ALA A 23 7.23 23.85 -4.89
N ASP A 24 6.15 24.02 -4.13
CA ASP A 24 6.15 24.82 -2.90
C ASP A 24 7.02 24.17 -1.83
N LEU A 25 6.95 22.84 -1.70
CA LEU A 25 7.79 22.08 -0.78
C LEU A 25 9.27 22.22 -1.15
N GLN A 26 9.62 22.11 -2.44
CA GLN A 26 10.99 22.31 -2.90
C GLN A 26 11.49 23.75 -2.65
N LYS A 27 10.64 24.77 -2.84
CA LYS A 27 10.96 26.17 -2.57
C LYS A 27 11.19 26.40 -1.07
N SER A 28 10.34 25.82 -0.22
CA SER A 28 10.48 25.86 1.24
C SER A 28 11.78 25.16 1.70
N ALA A 29 12.06 23.97 1.16
CA ALA A 29 13.26 23.19 1.46
C ALA A 29 14.54 23.95 1.09
N LYS A 30 14.57 24.60 -0.09
CA LYS A 30 15.69 25.48 -0.52
C LYS A 30 15.92 26.63 0.44
N LYS A 31 14.84 27.28 0.91
CA LYS A 31 14.92 28.44 1.81
C LYS A 31 15.40 28.05 3.22
N THR A 32 14.96 26.90 3.72
CA THR A 32 15.21 26.45 5.10
C THR A 32 16.44 25.55 5.24
N GLY A 33 16.94 24.98 4.13
CA GLY A 33 17.95 23.93 4.14
C GLY A 33 17.41 22.57 4.59
N ASN A 34 16.09 22.38 4.66
CA ASN A 34 15.46 21.14 5.11
C ASN A 34 15.62 20.02 4.05
N GLN A 35 16.59 19.12 4.27
CA GLN A 35 16.86 18.02 3.34
C GLN A 35 15.80 16.91 3.35
N VAL A 36 14.98 16.82 4.40
CA VAL A 36 13.86 15.87 4.45
C VAL A 36 12.76 16.34 3.49
N ASP A 37 12.43 17.63 3.52
CA ASP A 37 11.48 18.22 2.57
C ASP A 37 11.99 18.14 1.12
N PHE A 38 13.30 18.24 0.88
CA PHE A 38 13.87 17.96 -0.45
C PHE A 38 13.63 16.51 -0.90
N ALA A 39 13.85 15.54 0.01
CA ALA A 39 13.59 14.14 -0.30
C ALA A 39 12.09 13.90 -0.54
N HIS A 40 11.22 14.63 0.17
CA HIS A 40 9.79 14.54 0.00
C HIS A 40 9.32 15.14 -1.33
N ALA A 41 9.82 16.31 -1.71
CA ALA A 41 9.53 16.89 -3.02
C ALA A 41 9.96 15.96 -4.17
N ASN A 42 11.11 15.28 -4.03
CA ASN A 42 11.56 14.28 -4.99
C ASN A 42 10.66 13.04 -5.05
N PHE A 43 10.13 12.58 -3.90
CA PHE A 43 9.14 11.51 -3.86
C PHE A 43 7.85 11.90 -4.60
N LEU A 44 7.34 13.11 -4.37
CA LEU A 44 6.17 13.63 -5.09
C LEU A 44 6.46 13.76 -6.59
N PHE A 45 7.67 14.13 -6.98
CA PHE A 45 8.09 14.17 -8.38
C PHE A 45 8.07 12.78 -9.03
N GLN A 46 8.51 11.73 -8.33
CA GLN A 46 8.39 10.36 -8.82
C GLN A 46 6.92 9.93 -9.00
N MET A 47 6.03 10.38 -8.11
CA MET A 47 4.58 10.16 -8.29
C MET A 47 4.02 10.89 -9.50
N ILE A 48 4.43 12.14 -9.74
CA ILE A 48 4.05 12.92 -10.92
C ILE A 48 4.49 12.19 -12.19
N ASP A 49 5.78 11.84 -12.27
CA ASP A 49 6.36 11.15 -13.42
C ASP A 49 5.64 9.83 -13.72
N MET A 50 5.32 9.07 -12.66
CA MET A 50 4.53 7.85 -12.79
C MET A 50 3.13 8.09 -13.40
N LEU A 51 2.43 9.13 -12.95
CA LEU A 51 1.06 9.41 -13.37
C LEU A 51 1.01 10.02 -14.78
N GLU A 52 2.01 10.81 -15.16
CA GLU A 52 2.12 11.43 -16.49
C GLU A 52 2.62 10.44 -17.55
N HIS A 53 3.55 9.55 -17.20
CA HIS A 53 4.17 8.60 -18.12
C HIS A 53 3.72 7.15 -17.82
N ASN A 54 2.41 6.89 -17.90
CA ASN A 54 1.78 5.65 -17.43
C ASN A 54 1.96 4.41 -18.35
N ASP A 55 2.70 4.50 -19.46
CA ASP A 55 2.92 3.36 -20.37
C ASP A 55 3.52 2.15 -19.65
N PHE A 56 4.40 2.40 -18.67
CA PHE A 56 4.99 1.32 -17.89
C PHE A 56 3.96 0.62 -16.99
N LEU A 57 2.92 1.32 -16.51
CA LEU A 57 1.85 0.70 -15.72
C LEU A 57 1.07 -0.30 -16.56
N THR A 58 0.85 0.04 -17.84
CA THR A 58 0.24 -0.88 -18.82
C THR A 58 1.13 -2.10 -19.04
N SER A 59 2.42 -1.90 -19.32
CA SER A 59 3.39 -2.99 -19.51
C SER A 59 3.51 -3.88 -18.26
N GLN A 60 3.60 -3.27 -17.08
CA GLN A 60 3.66 -3.97 -15.80
C GLN A 60 2.39 -4.80 -15.58
N SER A 61 1.20 -4.21 -15.78
CA SER A 61 -0.07 -4.92 -15.62
C SER A 61 -0.20 -6.07 -16.63
N GLN A 62 0.31 -5.94 -17.85
CA GLN A 62 0.32 -7.03 -18.84
C GLN A 62 1.19 -8.20 -18.37
N ARG A 63 2.38 -7.93 -17.82
CA ARG A 63 3.25 -8.98 -17.28
C ARG A 63 2.63 -9.67 -16.07
N ILE A 64 2.03 -8.92 -15.14
CA ILE A 64 1.28 -9.52 -14.02
C ILE A 64 0.10 -10.37 -14.54
N ARG A 65 -0.54 -9.98 -15.64
CA ARG A 65 -1.61 -10.76 -16.28
C ARG A 65 -1.13 -12.09 -16.87
N GLU A 66 0.14 -12.27 -17.17
CA GLU A 66 0.66 -13.60 -17.56
C GLU A 66 0.54 -14.58 -16.38
N PHE A 67 0.69 -14.12 -15.14
CA PHE A 67 0.44 -14.98 -13.96
C PHE A 67 -1.04 -15.33 -13.81
N TYR A 68 -1.95 -14.41 -14.15
CA TYR A 68 -3.38 -14.72 -14.24
C TYR A 68 -3.64 -15.87 -15.24
N LYS A 69 -3.03 -15.81 -16.43
CA LYS A 69 -3.20 -16.87 -17.45
C LYS A 69 -2.66 -18.21 -16.96
N TYR A 70 -1.50 -18.20 -16.30
CA TYR A 70 -0.96 -19.38 -15.65
C TYR A 70 -1.94 -19.97 -14.63
N MET A 71 -2.47 -19.15 -13.72
CA MET A 71 -3.44 -19.60 -12.72
C MET A 71 -4.73 -20.15 -13.35
N ALA A 72 -5.24 -19.52 -14.41
CA ALA A 72 -6.44 -19.98 -15.11
C ALA A 72 -6.26 -21.38 -15.72
N GLN A 73 -5.04 -21.70 -16.17
CA GLN A 73 -4.71 -23.01 -16.71
C GLN A 73 -4.44 -24.05 -15.62
N GLN A 74 -3.74 -23.69 -14.55
CA GLN A 74 -3.37 -24.62 -13.48
C GLN A 74 -4.51 -24.89 -12.49
N TYR A 75 -5.35 -23.89 -12.23
CA TYR A 75 -6.43 -23.93 -11.25
C TYR A 75 -7.78 -23.60 -11.91
N PRO A 76 -8.23 -24.35 -12.93
CA PRO A 76 -9.46 -24.04 -13.66
C PRO A 76 -10.74 -24.15 -12.80
N TYR A 77 -10.64 -24.77 -11.63
CA TYR A 77 -11.72 -24.93 -10.65
C TYR A 77 -11.72 -23.85 -9.57
N LEU A 78 -10.70 -22.98 -9.51
CA LEU A 78 -10.56 -21.94 -8.51
C LEU A 78 -11.10 -20.62 -9.05
N ALA A 79 -11.95 -19.93 -8.27
CA ALA A 79 -12.34 -18.57 -8.60
C ALA A 79 -11.27 -17.60 -8.09
N PHE A 80 -10.81 -16.66 -8.90
CA PHE A 80 -9.83 -15.67 -8.46
C PHE A 80 -9.92 -14.34 -9.22
N THR A 81 -9.37 -13.28 -8.62
CA THR A 81 -9.35 -11.93 -9.17
C THR A 81 -8.02 -11.24 -8.94
N PHE A 82 -7.63 -10.36 -9.87
CA PHE A 82 -6.42 -9.55 -9.80
C PHE A 82 -6.82 -8.07 -9.80
N HIS A 83 -6.44 -7.34 -8.76
CA HIS A 83 -6.76 -5.93 -8.62
C HIS A 83 -5.47 -5.11 -8.48
N GLY A 84 -5.13 -4.35 -9.51
CA GLY A 84 -4.09 -3.33 -9.44
C GLY A 84 -4.60 -2.06 -8.76
N ARG A 85 -3.74 -1.40 -7.98
CA ARG A 85 -4.02 -0.13 -7.31
C ARG A 85 -2.75 0.70 -7.21
N ILE A 86 -2.87 1.98 -7.52
CA ILE A 86 -1.88 3.00 -7.16
C ILE A 86 -2.36 3.66 -5.87
N LYS A 87 -1.50 3.83 -4.86
CA LYS A 87 -1.84 4.48 -3.59
C LYS A 87 -2.21 5.95 -3.81
N SER A 88 -3.26 6.41 -3.12
CA SER A 88 -3.80 7.75 -3.27
C SER A 88 -2.86 8.76 -2.66
N LEU A 89 -2.96 10.01 -3.10
CA LEU A 89 -2.12 11.09 -2.61
C LEU A 89 -2.19 11.24 -1.08
N ILE A 90 -3.40 11.20 -0.50
CA ILE A 90 -3.60 11.30 0.94
C ILE A 90 -2.91 10.14 1.67
N ARG A 91 -3.13 8.90 1.21
CA ARG A 91 -2.52 7.70 1.84
C ARG A 91 -1.01 7.63 1.65
N ALA A 92 -0.50 8.14 0.54
CA ALA A 92 0.93 8.25 0.29
C ALA A 92 1.56 9.28 1.24
N GLU A 93 0.95 10.44 1.41
CA GLU A 93 1.39 11.49 2.34
C GLU A 93 1.38 11.02 3.80
N GLU A 94 0.29 10.38 4.25
CA GLU A 94 0.19 9.78 5.60
C GLU A 94 1.31 8.78 5.84
N LYS A 95 1.55 7.90 4.87
CA LYS A 95 2.53 6.82 5.00
C LYS A 95 3.96 7.35 4.95
N TYR A 96 4.24 8.29 4.05
CA TYR A 96 5.55 8.92 3.91
C TYR A 96 5.97 9.58 5.22
N ASN A 97 5.13 10.47 5.75
CA ASN A 97 5.41 11.18 6.99
C ASN A 97 5.34 10.24 8.21
N GLY A 98 4.44 9.26 8.17
CA GLY A 98 4.34 8.23 9.20
C GLY A 98 5.64 7.43 9.35
N TYR A 99 6.35 7.10 8.27
CA TYR A 99 7.68 6.45 8.38
C TYR A 99 8.71 7.34 9.06
N ILE A 100 8.73 8.64 8.75
CA ILE A 100 9.64 9.60 9.37
C ILE A 100 9.34 9.75 10.86
N SER A 101 8.07 10.02 11.22
CA SER A 101 7.68 10.22 12.62
C SER A 101 7.88 8.94 13.45
N SER A 102 7.51 7.77 12.91
CA SER A 102 7.74 6.47 13.55
C SER A 102 9.21 6.23 13.85
N PHE A 103 10.07 6.40 12.85
CA PHE A 103 11.49 6.11 12.95
C PHE A 103 12.18 7.02 13.96
N ILE A 104 11.89 8.32 13.92
CA ILE A 104 12.48 9.28 14.87
C ILE A 104 12.01 8.97 16.30
N TYR A 105 10.73 8.67 16.49
CA TYR A 105 10.19 8.28 17.80
C TYR A 105 10.84 7.01 18.34
N GLU A 106 10.89 5.94 17.54
CA GLU A 106 11.47 4.64 17.95
C GLU A 106 12.96 4.81 18.31
N PHE A 107 13.72 5.53 17.48
CA PHE A 107 15.13 5.82 17.74
C PHE A 107 15.33 6.68 18.99
N TYR A 108 14.47 7.66 19.23
CA TYR A 108 14.53 8.52 20.42
C TYR A 108 14.21 7.74 21.70
N GLN A 109 13.21 6.86 21.67
CA GLN A 109 12.87 6.00 22.80
C GLN A 109 14.00 5.03 23.15
N GLU A 110 14.67 4.46 22.14
CA GLU A 110 15.75 3.50 22.35
C GLU A 110 17.07 4.16 22.80
N HIS A 111 17.41 5.32 22.24
CA HIS A 111 18.74 5.91 22.41
C HIS A 111 18.77 7.23 23.19
N GLY A 112 17.61 7.83 23.50
CA GLY A 112 17.52 9.13 24.17
C GLY A 112 18.04 10.33 23.36
N LYS A 113 18.26 10.15 22.06
CA LYS A 113 18.77 11.18 21.12
C LYS A 113 18.12 11.03 19.75
N PHE A 114 18.16 12.06 18.92
CA PHE A 114 17.59 12.01 17.57
C PHE A 114 18.51 11.32 16.56
N PRO A 115 17.94 10.64 15.53
CA PRO A 115 18.71 9.98 14.49
C PRO A 115 19.42 10.98 13.58
N PRO A 116 20.53 10.56 12.94
CA PRO A 116 21.21 11.40 11.95
C PRO A 116 20.33 11.62 10.71
N LEU A 117 20.48 12.79 10.08
CA LEU A 117 19.68 13.22 8.93
C LEU A 117 19.71 12.21 7.76
N SER A 118 20.85 11.56 7.52
CA SER A 118 20.96 10.51 6.50
C SER A 118 20.04 9.32 6.76
N ALA A 119 19.91 8.90 8.02
CA ALA A 119 19.04 7.79 8.40
C ALA A 119 17.55 8.15 8.28
N ILE A 120 17.19 9.41 8.57
CA ILE A 120 15.84 9.93 8.36
C ILE A 120 15.50 9.94 6.86
N LYS A 121 16.38 10.46 6.02
CA LYS A 121 16.18 10.50 4.55
C LYS A 121 16.03 9.10 3.95
N ASN A 122 16.74 8.11 4.49
CA ASN A 122 16.64 6.73 4.01
C ASN A 122 15.30 6.05 4.33
N GLN A 123 14.46 6.62 5.21
CA GLN A 123 13.12 6.07 5.47
C GLN A 123 12.22 6.12 4.23
N VAL A 124 12.48 7.03 3.29
CA VAL A 124 11.74 7.14 2.02
C VAL A 124 11.85 5.85 1.19
N ASN A 125 13.01 5.19 1.22
CA ASN A 125 13.25 3.97 0.45
C ASN A 125 12.40 2.77 0.91
N ARG A 126 11.75 2.87 2.07
CA ARG A 126 10.84 1.84 2.61
C ARG A 126 9.46 1.85 1.96
N PHE A 127 9.19 2.82 1.10
CA PHE A 127 7.93 2.90 0.38
C PHE A 127 7.95 1.93 -0.83
N ARG A 128 7.33 0.75 -0.67
CA ARG A 128 7.36 -0.32 -1.68
C ARG A 128 6.01 -0.54 -2.39
N ASP A 129 4.93 -0.02 -1.82
CA ASP A 129 3.54 -0.31 -2.19
C ASP A 129 2.85 0.94 -2.77
N LEU A 130 3.59 1.81 -3.44
CA LEU A 130 2.99 2.90 -4.22
C LEU A 130 2.12 2.31 -5.32
N ILE A 131 2.61 1.27 -5.99
CA ILE A 131 1.84 0.38 -6.85
C ILE A 131 1.69 -0.94 -6.09
N ALA A 132 0.47 -1.46 -6.05
CA ALA A 132 0.20 -2.75 -5.45
C ALA A 132 -0.80 -3.54 -6.29
N TYR A 133 -0.63 -4.85 -6.32
CA TYR A 133 -1.61 -5.79 -6.86
C TYR A 133 -2.14 -6.65 -5.74
N ARG A 134 -3.41 -7.02 -5.86
CA ARG A 134 -4.03 -7.99 -4.98
C ARG A 134 -4.55 -9.15 -5.79
N ILE A 135 -4.17 -10.35 -5.37
CA ILE A 135 -4.69 -11.61 -5.89
C ILE A 135 -5.58 -12.20 -4.81
N VAL A 136 -6.87 -12.34 -5.11
CA VAL A 136 -7.86 -12.90 -4.18
C VAL A 136 -8.40 -14.18 -4.77
N ILE A 137 -8.34 -15.27 -4.00
CA ILE A 137 -8.86 -16.59 -4.40
C ILE A 137 -10.08 -17.00 -3.59
N SER A 138 -10.92 -17.86 -4.16
CA SER A 138 -12.01 -18.52 -3.46
C SER A 138 -12.32 -19.87 -4.10
N MET A 139 -12.47 -20.90 -3.28
CA MET A 139 -12.86 -22.23 -3.70
C MET A 139 -14.38 -22.30 -3.89
N PRO A 140 -14.90 -22.52 -5.12
CA PRO A 140 -16.33 -22.71 -5.32
C PRO A 140 -16.82 -23.97 -4.60
N LYS A 141 -17.93 -23.86 -3.86
CA LYS A 141 -18.48 -24.96 -3.03
C LYS A 141 -18.79 -26.23 -3.82
N CYS A 142 -19.09 -26.12 -5.11
CA CYS A 142 -19.36 -27.28 -5.97
C CYS A 142 -18.10 -28.13 -6.27
N HIS A 143 -16.90 -27.63 -5.99
CA HIS A 143 -15.64 -28.34 -6.15
C HIS A 143 -15.11 -28.95 -4.86
N LEU A 144 -15.75 -28.68 -3.71
CA LEU A 144 -15.41 -29.30 -2.43
C LEU A 144 -15.97 -30.72 -2.33
N LYS A 145 -15.18 -31.64 -1.79
CA LYS A 145 -15.65 -32.99 -1.48
C LYS A 145 -16.44 -32.98 -0.18
N PRO A 146 -17.35 -33.96 0.03
CA PRO A 146 -18.05 -34.10 1.30
C PRO A 146 -17.05 -34.26 2.46
N GLY A 147 -17.09 -33.32 3.41
CA GLY A 147 -16.20 -33.31 4.58
C GLY A 147 -14.99 -32.38 4.47
N ASP A 148 -14.73 -31.77 3.31
CA ASP A 148 -13.65 -30.78 3.17
C ASP A 148 -14.00 -29.50 3.96
N ASP A 149 -13.00 -28.95 4.66
CA ASP A 149 -13.05 -27.58 5.16
C ASP A 149 -12.59 -26.61 4.06
N GLN A 150 -13.48 -25.72 3.65
CA GLN A 150 -13.20 -24.73 2.62
C GLN A 150 -12.02 -23.82 3.00
N ASP A 151 -11.93 -23.39 4.26
CA ASP A 151 -10.88 -22.46 4.70
C ASP A 151 -9.50 -23.14 4.67
N GLU A 152 -9.42 -24.42 5.04
CA GLU A 152 -8.17 -25.20 4.96
C GLU A 152 -7.74 -25.41 3.50
N VAL A 153 -8.68 -25.78 2.61
CA VAL A 153 -8.40 -25.96 1.18
C VAL A 153 -7.92 -24.65 0.55
N GLU A 154 -8.61 -23.54 0.81
CA GLU A 154 -8.22 -22.23 0.30
C GLU A 154 -6.86 -21.80 0.86
N LEU A 155 -6.57 -22.07 2.13
CA LEU A 155 -5.29 -21.74 2.74
C LEU A 155 -4.14 -22.51 2.08
N HIS A 156 -4.28 -23.81 1.86
CA HIS A 156 -3.28 -24.63 1.18
C HIS A 156 -3.00 -24.11 -0.24
N LEU A 157 -4.05 -23.85 -1.02
CA LEU A 157 -3.91 -23.30 -2.37
C LEU A 157 -3.27 -21.91 -2.38
N LEU A 158 -3.57 -21.07 -1.39
CA LEU A 158 -2.98 -19.74 -1.27
C LEU A 158 -1.46 -19.80 -1.11
N TYR A 159 -0.96 -20.70 -0.26
CA TYR A 159 0.48 -20.91 -0.07
C TYR A 159 1.12 -21.58 -1.29
N GLU A 160 0.44 -22.52 -1.95
CA GLU A 160 0.93 -23.11 -3.21
C GLU A 160 1.16 -22.03 -4.27
N ILE A 161 0.19 -21.13 -4.46
CA ILE A 161 0.30 -19.98 -5.36
C ILE A 161 1.43 -19.05 -4.90
N ALA A 162 1.56 -18.81 -3.59
CA ALA A 162 2.61 -17.96 -3.02
C ALA A 162 4.01 -18.50 -3.29
N ASN A 163 4.19 -19.82 -3.22
CA ASN A 163 5.47 -20.47 -3.50
C ASN A 163 5.87 -20.33 -4.98
N LYS A 164 4.89 -20.33 -5.90
CA LYS A 164 5.17 -20.21 -7.34
C LYS A 164 5.39 -18.77 -7.83
N LEU A 165 4.73 -17.80 -7.20
CA LEU A 165 4.69 -16.41 -7.66
C LEU A 165 6.07 -15.74 -7.86
N PRO A 166 7.06 -15.85 -6.94
CA PRO A 166 8.32 -15.12 -7.06
C PRO A 166 9.10 -15.51 -8.31
N ASP A 167 9.35 -16.81 -8.50
CA ASP A 167 10.09 -17.33 -9.65
C ASP A 167 9.38 -17.00 -10.97
N PHE A 168 8.04 -17.12 -11.00
CA PHE A 168 7.27 -16.80 -12.20
C PHE A 168 7.39 -15.33 -12.59
N LEU A 169 7.34 -14.41 -11.61
CA LEU A 169 7.48 -12.99 -11.89
C LEU A 169 8.94 -12.61 -12.15
N GLU A 170 9.91 -13.33 -11.61
CA GLU A 170 11.33 -13.14 -11.94
C GLU A 170 11.61 -13.39 -13.42
N GLU A 171 11.05 -14.46 -14.00
CA GLU A 171 11.11 -14.74 -15.44
C GLU A 171 10.50 -13.62 -16.30
N LEU A 172 9.57 -12.84 -15.74
CA LEU A 172 8.94 -11.70 -16.39
C LEU A 172 9.65 -10.37 -16.10
N GLY A 173 10.84 -10.40 -15.51
CA GLY A 173 11.67 -9.22 -15.28
C GLY A 173 11.31 -8.43 -14.03
N PHE A 174 10.64 -9.05 -13.06
CA PHE A 174 10.61 -8.55 -11.68
C PHE A 174 11.77 -9.14 -10.88
N THR A 175 12.07 -8.57 -9.72
CA THR A 175 13.03 -9.12 -8.77
C THR A 175 12.39 -9.17 -7.39
N PRO A 176 12.20 -10.36 -6.78
CA PRO A 176 11.74 -10.47 -5.41
C PRO A 176 12.68 -9.78 -4.42
N GLU A 177 12.13 -8.90 -3.59
CA GLU A 177 12.88 -8.18 -2.57
C GLU A 177 12.75 -8.89 -1.22
N LEU A 178 13.87 -9.02 -0.50
CA LEU A 178 13.86 -9.54 0.86
C LEU A 178 12.95 -8.69 1.76
N SER A 179 12.18 -9.36 2.61
CA SER A 179 11.34 -8.68 3.59
C SER A 179 12.21 -7.88 4.57
N ASP A 180 11.84 -6.60 4.80
CA ASP A 180 12.45 -5.75 5.84
C ASP A 180 11.95 -6.09 7.26
N LYS A 181 11.12 -7.14 7.40
CA LYS A 181 10.54 -7.58 8.67
C LYS A 181 10.73 -9.07 8.85
N GLU A 182 11.39 -9.42 9.95
CA GLU A 182 11.38 -10.76 10.50
C GLU A 182 10.08 -10.97 11.27
N LEU A 183 9.32 -11.99 10.87
CA LEU A 183 8.11 -12.40 11.55
C LEU A 183 8.40 -13.72 12.31
N PRO A 184 7.93 -13.86 13.57
CA PRO A 184 8.36 -14.94 14.44
C PRO A 184 7.86 -16.32 13.99
N ASN A 185 6.66 -16.39 13.42
CA ASN A 185 6.07 -17.64 12.98
C ASN A 185 6.31 -17.84 11.48
N GLN A 186 6.64 -19.07 11.11
CA GLN A 186 6.78 -19.49 9.72
C GLN A 186 5.77 -20.60 9.45
N SER A 187 4.93 -20.44 8.42
CA SER A 187 4.03 -21.50 7.99
C SER A 187 4.82 -22.64 7.37
N GLU A 188 4.47 -23.89 7.74
CA GLU A 188 5.03 -25.09 7.11
C GLU A 188 4.64 -25.20 5.62
N LEU A 189 3.59 -24.50 5.20
CA LEU A 189 3.10 -24.48 3.82
C LEU A 189 3.92 -23.58 2.88
N MET A 190 4.74 -22.68 3.44
CA MET A 190 5.62 -21.81 2.66
C MET A 190 6.98 -22.49 2.46
N ASP A 191 7.47 -22.53 1.22
CA ASP A 191 8.76 -23.14 0.89
C ASP A 191 9.93 -22.35 1.51
N GLU A 192 10.96 -23.04 2.00
CA GLU A 192 12.09 -22.43 2.74
C GLU A 192 12.84 -21.37 1.93
N ASN A 193 13.00 -21.58 0.63
CA ASN A 193 13.64 -20.64 -0.29
C ASN A 193 12.78 -19.40 -0.59
N VAL A 194 11.47 -19.50 -0.43
CA VAL A 194 10.51 -18.42 -0.71
C VAL A 194 10.21 -17.58 0.53
N ARG A 195 10.24 -18.20 1.73
CA ARG A 195 9.97 -17.54 3.02
C ARG A 195 10.63 -16.16 3.20
N PRO A 196 11.92 -15.94 2.87
CA PRO A 196 12.57 -14.64 3.10
C PRO A 196 11.96 -13.45 2.36
N TYR A 197 11.20 -13.69 1.29
CA TYR A 197 10.60 -12.65 0.46
C TYR A 197 9.19 -12.24 0.92
N TYR A 198 8.56 -13.04 1.79
CA TYR A 198 7.17 -12.81 2.21
C TYR A 198 7.06 -12.24 3.62
N LYS A 199 6.12 -11.32 3.79
CA LYS A 199 5.52 -10.96 5.09
C LYS A 199 4.26 -11.78 5.26
N ASP A 200 4.38 -12.89 6.00
CA ASP A 200 3.28 -13.81 6.30
C ASP A 200 2.44 -13.31 7.49
N TYR A 201 1.43 -12.49 7.23
CA TYR A 201 0.47 -12.06 8.25
C TYR A 201 -0.63 -13.08 8.52
N ILE A 202 -0.63 -14.24 7.86
CA ILE A 202 -1.58 -15.31 8.15
C ILE A 202 -1.08 -16.11 9.36
N ALA A 203 0.18 -16.53 9.32
CA ALA A 203 0.86 -17.18 10.45
C ALA A 203 1.18 -16.20 11.60
N ASN A 204 1.23 -14.90 11.30
CA ASN A 204 1.54 -13.83 12.25
C ASN A 204 0.40 -12.81 12.33
N ALA A 205 -0.83 -13.29 12.44
CA ALA A 205 -2.00 -12.43 12.57
C ALA A 205 -1.81 -11.47 13.76
N LYS A 206 -1.90 -10.16 13.47
CA LYS A 206 -1.84 -9.11 14.51
C LYS A 206 -3.12 -9.12 15.35
N ASP A 207 -3.13 -8.37 16.46
CA ASP A 207 -4.26 -8.21 17.40
C ASP A 207 -5.61 -7.85 16.74
N VAL A 208 -5.55 -7.31 15.52
CA VAL A 208 -6.69 -6.83 14.74
C VAL A 208 -7.24 -7.89 13.77
N GLY A 209 -6.65 -9.10 13.74
CA GLY A 209 -7.15 -10.25 12.94
C GLY A 209 -6.84 -10.18 11.44
N TYR A 210 -6.06 -9.19 11.00
CA TYR A 210 -5.67 -9.03 9.59
C TYR A 210 -4.80 -10.20 9.13
N LYS A 211 -5.14 -10.78 7.96
CA LYS A 211 -4.46 -11.93 7.35
C LYS A 211 -4.21 -11.66 5.86
N SER A 212 -2.97 -11.82 5.40
CA SER A 212 -2.55 -11.70 3.99
C SER A 212 -1.08 -12.10 3.87
N LEU A 213 -0.66 -12.57 2.70
CA LEU A 213 0.77 -12.72 2.36
C LEU A 213 1.19 -11.53 1.50
N HIS A 214 2.25 -10.81 1.87
CA HIS A 214 2.77 -9.69 1.07
C HIS A 214 4.16 -10.02 0.56
N ILE A 215 4.41 -9.79 -0.72
CA ILE A 215 5.74 -9.83 -1.33
C ILE A 215 6.02 -8.50 -2.01
N ALA A 216 7.22 -7.98 -1.81
CA ALA A 216 7.70 -6.79 -2.53
C ALA A 216 8.53 -7.25 -3.74
N LEU A 217 8.30 -6.61 -4.87
CA LEU A 217 8.98 -6.87 -6.12
C LEU A 217 9.58 -5.55 -6.62
N TYR A 218 10.78 -5.61 -7.18
CA TYR A 218 11.35 -4.54 -7.98
C TYR A 218 11.11 -4.81 -9.45
N ASP A 219 10.47 -3.90 -10.15
CA ASP A 219 10.26 -4.00 -11.59
C ASP A 219 11.49 -3.47 -12.34
N ASN A 220 12.26 -4.36 -12.95
CA ASN A 220 13.51 -3.99 -13.62
C ASN A 220 13.31 -3.08 -14.84
N MET A 221 12.12 -3.11 -15.44
CA MET A 221 11.81 -2.30 -16.62
C MET A 221 11.39 -0.89 -16.21
N SER A 222 10.48 -0.75 -15.25
CA SER A 222 9.95 0.54 -14.82
C SER A 222 10.78 1.21 -13.73
N ARG A 223 11.66 0.45 -13.05
CA ARG A 223 12.44 0.88 -11.87
C ARG A 223 11.58 1.31 -10.69
N PHE A 224 10.36 0.81 -10.61
CA PHE A 224 9.46 1.01 -9.48
C PHE A 224 9.34 -0.26 -8.64
N TYR A 225 9.15 -0.06 -7.34
CA TYR A 225 8.71 -1.14 -6.46
C TYR A 225 7.22 -1.38 -6.63
N THR A 226 6.82 -2.63 -6.51
CA THR A 226 5.44 -3.08 -6.56
C THR A 226 5.23 -4.14 -5.49
N GLU A 227 4.14 -4.02 -4.73
CA GLU A 227 3.77 -5.04 -3.74
C GLU A 227 2.67 -5.95 -4.31
N VAL A 228 2.79 -7.27 -4.15
CA VAL A 228 1.70 -8.21 -4.43
C VAL A 228 1.17 -8.76 -3.12
N GLN A 229 -0.15 -8.71 -2.95
CA GLN A 229 -0.86 -9.21 -1.78
C GLN A 229 -1.71 -10.41 -2.17
N LEU A 230 -1.52 -11.54 -1.51
CA LEU A 230 -2.31 -12.76 -1.67
C LEU A 230 -3.29 -12.89 -0.49
N ARG A 231 -4.55 -13.16 -0.80
CA ARG A 231 -5.64 -13.35 0.18
C ARG A 231 -6.64 -14.39 -0.29
N THR A 232 -7.33 -15.05 0.64
CA THR A 232 -8.62 -15.67 0.36
C THR A 232 -9.72 -14.61 0.30
N LYS A 233 -10.90 -14.96 -0.21
CA LYS A 233 -12.05 -14.04 -0.25
C LYS A 233 -12.46 -13.58 1.15
N SER A 234 -12.48 -14.48 2.12
CA SER A 234 -12.80 -14.14 3.52
C SER A 234 -11.77 -13.19 4.14
N MET A 235 -10.48 -13.40 3.87
CA MET A 235 -9.42 -12.49 4.29
C MET A 235 -9.54 -11.11 3.64
N ASP A 236 -9.87 -11.05 2.34
CA ASP A 236 -10.05 -9.78 1.65
C ASP A 236 -11.26 -9.01 2.18
N ASP A 237 -12.40 -9.68 2.37
CA ASP A 237 -13.60 -9.06 2.94
C ASP A 237 -13.31 -8.50 4.35
N PHE A 238 -12.58 -9.26 5.18
CA PHE A 238 -12.20 -8.81 6.51
C PHE A 238 -11.25 -7.60 6.47
N ALA A 239 -10.27 -7.60 5.57
CA ALA A 239 -9.31 -6.51 5.41
C ALA A 239 -9.94 -5.23 4.86
N GLU A 240 -10.90 -5.35 3.94
CA GLU A 240 -11.45 -4.21 3.21
C GLU A 240 -12.74 -3.66 3.83
N ILE A 241 -13.58 -4.52 4.41
CA ILE A 241 -14.94 -4.21 4.90
C ILE A 241 -15.07 -4.52 6.40
N GLY A 242 -14.26 -5.44 6.92
CA GLY A 242 -14.32 -5.85 8.31
C GLY A 242 -13.84 -4.81 9.31
N ILE A 243 -13.99 -5.16 10.59
CA ILE A 243 -13.57 -4.38 11.77
C ILE A 243 -12.08 -3.98 11.71
N ALA A 244 -11.28 -4.71 10.93
CA ALA A 244 -9.85 -4.47 10.80
C ALA A 244 -9.53 -3.05 10.34
N ASN A 245 -10.27 -2.54 9.37
CA ASN A 245 -10.02 -1.22 8.80
C ASN A 245 -10.33 -0.10 9.83
N HIS A 246 -11.42 -0.25 10.57
CA HIS A 246 -11.82 0.71 11.61
C HIS A 246 -10.89 0.70 12.82
N LYS A 247 -10.61 -0.49 13.38
CA LYS A 247 -9.73 -0.61 14.55
C LYS A 247 -8.28 -0.25 14.24
N ALA A 248 -7.79 -0.58 13.04
CA ALA A 248 -6.45 -0.16 12.61
C ALA A 248 -6.33 1.36 12.54
N TYR A 249 -7.40 2.05 12.12
CA TYR A 249 -7.43 3.51 12.08
C TYR A 249 -7.39 4.12 13.50
N GLU A 250 -8.24 3.65 14.41
CA GLU A 250 -8.26 4.12 15.80
C GLU A 250 -6.92 3.89 16.51
N ALA A 251 -6.35 2.69 16.35
CA ALA A 251 -5.04 2.35 16.91
C ALA A 251 -3.92 3.21 16.31
N ALA A 252 -4.00 3.57 15.03
CA ALA A 252 -3.02 4.46 14.39
C ALA A 252 -3.09 5.88 14.97
N GLN A 253 -4.29 6.42 15.21
CA GLN A 253 -4.45 7.72 15.87
C GLN A 253 -3.92 7.72 17.31
N GLU A 254 -4.21 6.67 18.07
CA GLU A 254 -3.70 6.54 19.43
C GLU A 254 -2.18 6.43 19.46
N LYS A 255 -1.59 5.65 18.56
CA LYS A 255 -0.14 5.54 18.41
C LYS A 255 0.47 6.89 18.06
N GLU A 256 -0.14 7.67 17.19
CA GLU A 256 0.35 9.00 16.83
C GLU A 256 0.29 9.94 18.04
N ARG A 257 -0.81 9.98 18.78
CA ARG A 257 -0.91 10.75 20.04
C ARG A 257 0.18 10.37 21.04
N ALA A 258 0.46 9.07 21.21
CA ALA A 258 1.52 8.60 22.11
C ALA A 258 2.92 9.10 21.68
N ARG A 259 3.21 9.15 20.37
CA ARG A 259 4.49 9.65 19.85
C ARG A 259 4.73 11.11 20.20
N ARG A 260 3.69 11.95 20.09
CA ARG A 260 3.79 13.37 20.43
C ARG A 260 4.09 13.60 21.89
N GLN A 261 3.46 12.82 22.78
CA GLN A 261 3.71 12.91 24.22
C GLN A 261 5.17 12.60 24.58
N ALA A 262 5.81 11.71 23.80
CA ALA A 262 7.17 11.26 24.05
C ALA A 262 8.26 12.16 23.43
N VAL A 263 8.01 12.79 22.28
CA VAL A 263 8.97 13.66 21.60
C VAL A 263 8.52 15.12 21.76
N PRO A 264 9.21 15.92 22.61
CA PRO A 264 8.78 17.29 22.90
C PRO A 264 8.88 18.23 21.70
N GLU A 265 7.96 19.19 21.63
CA GLU A 265 7.91 20.19 20.57
C GLU A 265 9.19 21.00 20.44
N GLY A 266 9.60 21.23 19.19
CA GLY A 266 10.76 22.07 18.87
C GLY A 266 12.11 21.38 19.08
N GLN A 267 12.14 20.16 19.64
CA GLN A 267 13.38 19.41 19.81
C GLN A 267 13.84 18.72 18.52
N CYS A 268 12.91 18.36 17.63
CA CYS A 268 13.24 17.78 16.34
C CYS A 268 12.27 18.26 15.26
N VAL A 269 12.71 19.25 14.48
CA VAL A 269 11.91 19.85 13.40
C VAL A 269 11.38 18.81 12.39
N TYR A 270 12.17 17.77 12.08
CA TYR A 270 11.75 16.72 11.16
C TYR A 270 10.64 15.83 11.72
N PHE A 271 10.65 15.59 13.03
CA PHE A 271 9.57 14.89 13.70
C PHE A 271 8.33 15.77 13.76
N ASP A 272 8.47 17.01 14.21
CA ASP A 272 7.37 17.96 14.36
C ASP A 272 6.65 18.16 13.01
N GLU A 273 7.38 18.40 11.92
CA GLU A 273 6.77 18.59 10.60
C GLU A 273 6.10 17.31 10.06
N ALA A 274 6.74 16.14 10.19
CA ALA A 274 6.15 14.89 9.75
C ALA A 274 4.90 14.53 10.57
N TYR A 275 4.96 14.72 11.88
CA TYR A 275 3.84 14.51 12.80
C TYR A 275 2.65 15.40 12.42
N GLU A 276 2.87 16.71 12.29
CA GLU A 276 1.83 17.69 11.97
C GLU A 276 1.18 17.40 10.60
N ARG A 277 1.96 17.01 9.58
CA ARG A 277 1.39 16.58 8.29
C ARG A 277 0.44 15.39 8.43
N VAL A 278 0.78 14.38 9.24
CA VAL A 278 -0.10 13.23 9.50
C VAL A 278 -1.35 13.65 10.26
N VAL A 279 -1.20 14.44 11.33
CA VAL A 279 -2.32 14.89 12.16
C VAL A 279 -3.29 15.77 11.37
N ASN A 280 -2.78 16.66 10.52
CA ASN A 280 -3.61 17.54 9.70
C ASN A 280 -4.44 16.76 8.67
N LEU A 281 -3.91 15.65 8.13
CA LEU A 281 -4.71 14.73 7.30
C LEU A 281 -5.76 13.97 8.11
N GLN A 282 -5.43 13.53 9.32
CA GLN A 282 -6.41 12.89 10.21
C GLN A 282 -7.57 13.84 10.59
N ASN A 283 -7.29 15.14 10.67
CA ASN A 283 -8.26 16.18 11.01
C ASN A 283 -8.88 16.87 9.77
N LEU A 284 -8.72 16.29 8.58
CA LEU A 284 -9.27 16.84 7.34
C LEU A 284 -10.80 16.97 7.42
N ASP A 285 -11.33 18.15 7.05
CA ASP A 285 -12.77 18.38 6.94
C ASP A 285 -13.26 17.78 5.61
N LEU A 286 -13.61 16.49 5.67
CA LEU A 286 -13.96 15.72 4.48
C LEU A 286 -15.15 16.30 3.71
N SER A 287 -16.08 17.03 4.34
CA SER A 287 -17.19 17.69 3.62
C SER A 287 -16.74 18.81 2.70
N LYS A 288 -15.58 19.41 2.97
CA LYS A 288 -15.06 20.53 2.19
C LYS A 288 -14.06 20.11 1.14
N VAL A 289 -13.50 18.90 1.24
CA VAL A 289 -12.51 18.39 0.30
C VAL A 289 -13.07 18.48 -1.11
N ASP A 290 -12.38 19.25 -1.93
CA ASP A 290 -12.74 19.53 -3.31
C ASP A 290 -11.50 19.27 -4.16
N VAL A 291 -11.44 18.07 -4.71
CA VAL A 291 -10.41 17.61 -5.62
C VAL A 291 -11.15 16.91 -6.75
N ASN A 292 -10.84 17.24 -8.00
CA ASN A 292 -11.50 16.62 -9.14
C ASN A 292 -11.31 15.09 -9.10
N MET A 293 -12.42 14.35 -9.23
CA MET A 293 -12.53 12.89 -9.09
C MET A 293 -12.36 12.33 -7.67
N PHE A 294 -12.24 13.18 -6.63
CA PHE A 294 -12.55 12.76 -5.28
C PHE A 294 -14.05 12.91 -5.03
N THR A 295 -14.64 12.01 -4.25
CA THR A 295 -16.08 12.10 -3.92
C THR A 295 -16.26 11.89 -2.43
N ALA A 296 -16.51 12.99 -1.71
CA ALA A 296 -16.89 12.93 -0.32
C ALA A 296 -18.35 12.46 -0.21
N ALA A 297 -18.54 11.28 0.39
CA ALA A 297 -19.88 10.76 0.70
C ALA A 297 -20.40 11.31 2.03
N SER A 298 -19.51 11.64 2.97
CA SER A 298 -19.84 12.32 4.23
C SER A 298 -18.60 12.96 4.87
N ASN A 299 -18.78 13.65 6.00
CA ASN A 299 -17.68 14.13 6.86
C ASN A 299 -16.78 13.01 7.41
N PHE A 300 -17.22 11.76 7.27
CA PHE A 300 -16.48 10.60 7.70
C PHE A 300 -16.06 9.73 6.52
N LEU A 301 -16.28 10.13 5.25
CA LEU A 301 -16.11 9.21 4.13
C LEU A 301 -15.83 9.91 2.79
N ILE A 302 -14.72 9.57 2.13
CA ILE A 302 -14.37 10.10 0.81
C ILE A 302 -13.74 9.02 -0.08
N ASN A 303 -14.05 9.01 -1.37
CA ASN A 303 -13.34 8.24 -2.40
C ASN A 303 -12.15 9.03 -2.90
N ASP A 304 -10.94 8.53 -2.68
CA ASP A 304 -9.69 9.20 -3.03
C ASP A 304 -9.01 8.58 -4.26
N GLY A 305 -9.78 7.86 -5.09
CA GLY A 305 -9.29 7.15 -6.28
C GLY A 305 -8.67 5.77 -5.97
N CYS A 306 -8.52 5.43 -4.69
CA CYS A 306 -8.02 4.14 -4.22
C CYS A 306 -9.09 3.22 -3.63
N GLY A 307 -10.32 3.70 -3.52
CA GLY A 307 -11.33 3.24 -2.57
C GLY A 307 -11.71 4.36 -1.62
N LEU A 308 -12.46 4.07 -0.56
CA LEU A 308 -12.83 5.11 0.40
C LEU A 308 -11.80 5.24 1.53
N TYR A 309 -11.36 6.47 1.76
CA TYR A 309 -10.43 6.90 2.80
C TYR A 309 -10.92 6.56 4.24
N ARG A 310 -12.20 6.26 4.46
CA ARG A 310 -12.77 5.92 5.79
C ARG A 310 -13.89 4.83 5.79
N GLY A 311 -13.91 3.92 4.81
CA GLY A 311 -14.88 2.81 4.69
C GLY A 311 -15.59 2.76 3.33
N ARG A 312 -15.66 1.61 2.62
CA ARG A 312 -15.62 1.51 1.14
C ARG A 312 -16.93 1.69 0.33
N GLN A 313 -16.76 2.21 -0.89
CA GLN A 313 -17.50 1.99 -2.12
C GLN A 313 -16.40 1.57 -3.10
N ILE A 314 -16.42 0.27 -3.40
CA ILE A 314 -15.65 -0.31 -4.49
C ILE A 314 -16.37 0.13 -5.75
N LEU A 315 -15.66 0.70 -6.72
CA LEU A 315 -16.04 0.47 -8.10
C LEU A 315 -15.01 -0.47 -8.71
N PRO A 316 -15.46 -1.58 -9.32
CA PRO A 316 -14.58 -2.58 -9.88
C PRO A 316 -13.82 -1.99 -11.07
N TYR A 317 -12.54 -2.33 -11.20
CA TYR A 317 -11.96 -2.48 -12.52
C TYR A 317 -12.59 -3.74 -13.15
N GLU A 318 -13.85 -3.63 -13.57
CA GLU A 318 -14.54 -4.62 -14.43
C GLU A 318 -14.30 -4.33 -15.93
N HIS A 319 -13.39 -3.41 -16.27
CA HIS A 319 -13.21 -2.96 -17.65
C HIS A 319 -11.91 -3.36 -18.32
N LEU A 320 -11.34 -4.52 -17.96
CA LEU A 320 -10.43 -5.27 -18.84
C LEU A 320 -10.75 -6.77 -18.95
N SER A 321 -11.98 -7.18 -18.59
CA SER A 321 -12.60 -8.39 -19.17
C SER A 321 -13.23 -8.01 -20.52
N ARG A 322 -12.38 -7.74 -21.52
CA ARG A 322 -12.74 -8.07 -22.90
C ARG A 322 -12.16 -9.45 -23.14
N PHE A 323 -12.95 -10.47 -22.80
CA PHE A 323 -13.08 -11.77 -23.49
C PHE A 323 -14.08 -12.63 -22.69
N GLN A 324 -15.32 -12.14 -22.62
CA GLN A 324 -16.51 -12.99 -22.70
C GLN A 324 -17.09 -12.80 -24.10
N ASN A 325 -16.33 -13.19 -25.11
CA ASN A 325 -16.92 -13.52 -26.39
C ASN A 325 -16.91 -15.04 -26.46
N ASP A 326 -18.09 -15.63 -26.44
CA ASP A 326 -18.34 -17.04 -26.74
C ASP A 326 -18.10 -17.33 -28.24
N GLU A 327 -16.97 -16.91 -28.78
CA GLU A 327 -16.51 -17.31 -30.11
C GLU A 327 -15.03 -17.71 -30.03
N ILE A 328 -14.81 -19.02 -30.17
CA ILE A 328 -13.52 -19.65 -30.39
C ILE A 328 -13.23 -19.52 -31.88
N ASP A 329 -12.15 -18.82 -32.24
CA ASP A 329 -11.40 -19.04 -33.48
C ASP A 329 -9.94 -19.35 -33.14
#